data_AF-A0A645J179-F1
#
_entry.id   AF-A0A645J179-F1
#
_cell.length_a   1.000
_cell.length_b   1.000
_cell.length_c   1.000
_cell.angle_alpha   90.00
_cell.angle_beta   90.00
_cell.angle_gamma   90.00
#
_symmetry.space_group_name_H-M   'P 1'
#
loop_
_entity.id
_entity.type
_entity.pdbx_description
1 polymer ?
#
loop_
_entity_poly.entity_id
_entity_poly.type
_entity_poly.pdbx_seq_one_letter_code
_entity_poly.pdbx_strand_id
1 'polypeptide(L)'
;MTRPSGPQLASDRPKPSDRSIFRKNIGRALLSKERDPYLEVWEIDFTTRRNRESLGHRRNVGKEREVEDEITRILRTRFSFRFVEIEEEERRMGPDGLERPLIGALASCPCCASSPQWLGRHSSVDKIAQSGLWLVQHLSSPPPGVAERRAFSEAVDRTLLKFGKTREAGK
;
A
#
# COMPACT_ATOMS: atom_id res chain seq x y z
N MET A 1 8.42 -26.00 20.25
CA MET A 1 9.34 -25.18 19.41
C MET A 1 8.56 -24.69 18.19
N THR A 2 8.02 -23.47 18.26
CA THR A 2 7.31 -22.83 17.15
C THR A 2 8.32 -22.33 16.12
N ARG A 3 8.23 -22.79 14.87
CA ARG A 3 9.01 -22.22 13.75
C ARG A 3 8.64 -20.73 13.61
N PRO A 4 9.62 -19.82 13.40
CA PRO A 4 9.28 -18.46 13.03
C PRO A 4 8.65 -18.50 11.63
N SER A 5 7.34 -18.28 11.57
CA SER A 5 6.51 -18.27 10.37
C SER A 5 6.59 -16.90 9.67
N GLY A 6 7.80 -16.48 9.33
CA GLY A 6 8.09 -15.28 8.53
C GLY A 6 8.91 -15.63 7.29
N PRO A 7 8.85 -14.81 6.21
CA PRO A 7 9.72 -14.99 5.05
C PRO A 7 11.20 -15.05 5.49
N GLN A 8 11.96 -15.99 4.93
CA GLN A 8 13.40 -16.02 5.14
C GLN A 8 14.03 -14.85 4.38
N LEU A 9 14.18 -13.69 5.03
CA LEU A 9 15.01 -12.60 4.51
C LEU A 9 16.48 -13.02 4.56
N ALA A 10 17.14 -12.93 3.42
CA ALA A 10 18.55 -13.17 3.24
C ALA A 10 19.17 -11.98 2.49
N SER A 11 20.47 -11.75 2.67
CA SER A 11 21.17 -10.58 2.12
C SER A 11 21.21 -10.56 0.59
N ASP A 12 21.11 -11.73 -0.05
CA ASP A 12 21.11 -11.95 -1.50
C ASP A 12 19.73 -11.77 -2.15
N ARG A 13 18.66 -11.64 -1.35
CA ARG A 13 17.28 -11.52 -1.84
C ARG A 13 16.66 -10.15 -1.50
N PRO A 14 15.79 -9.61 -2.38
CA PRO A 14 15.02 -8.40 -2.07
C PRO A 14 14.11 -8.61 -0.85
N LYS A 15 13.92 -7.57 -0.04
CA LYS A 15 12.91 -7.57 1.03
C LYS A 15 11.50 -7.44 0.44
N PRO A 16 10.43 -7.87 1.14
CA PRO A 16 9.06 -7.77 0.63
C PRO A 16 8.66 -6.35 0.17
N SER A 17 9.08 -5.31 0.88
CA SER A 17 8.85 -3.91 0.50
C SER A 17 9.55 -3.46 -0.78
N ASP A 18 10.60 -4.15 -1.24
CA ASP A 18 11.21 -3.85 -2.54
C ASP A 18 10.27 -4.21 -3.70
N ARG A 19 9.28 -5.09 -3.46
CA ARG A 19 8.29 -5.52 -4.46
C ARG A 19 6.87 -5.04 -4.16
N SER A 20 6.69 -4.22 -3.13
CA SER A 20 5.39 -3.72 -2.71
C SER A 20 5.50 -2.27 -2.23
N ILE A 21 5.09 -1.34 -3.09
CA ILE A 21 5.10 0.09 -2.76
C ILE A 21 4.28 0.39 -1.50
N PHE A 22 3.20 -0.37 -1.28
CA PHE A 22 2.38 -0.21 -0.09
C PHE A 22 3.15 -0.57 1.19
N ARG A 23 3.84 -1.72 1.22
CA ARG A 23 4.72 -2.09 2.34
C ARG A 23 5.87 -1.10 2.50
N LYS A 24 6.48 -0.65 1.40
CA LYS A 24 7.54 0.37 1.40
C LYS A 24 7.07 1.63 2.12
N ASN A 25 5.87 2.12 1.80
CA ASN A 25 5.28 3.31 2.42
C ASN A 25 4.98 3.14 3.92
N ILE A 26 4.49 1.98 4.35
CA ILE A 26 4.31 1.71 5.78
C ILE A 26 5.67 1.69 6.49
N GLY A 27 6.67 1.04 5.91
CA GLY A 27 8.04 1.01 6.46
C GLY A 27 8.67 2.40 6.56
N ARG A 28 8.48 3.26 5.54
CA ARG A 28 8.88 4.68 5.58
C ARG A 28 8.30 5.39 6.79
N ALA A 29 7.00 5.23 7.02
CA ALA A 29 6.33 5.88 8.14
C ALA A 29 6.79 5.35 9.51
N LEU A 30 7.04 4.04 9.64
CA LEU A 30 7.59 3.45 10.86
C LEU A 30 8.99 4.01 11.18
N LEU A 31 9.90 3.97 10.21
CA LEU A 31 11.28 4.42 10.41
C LEU A 31 11.37 5.93 10.61
N SER A 32 10.61 6.71 9.84
CA SER A 32 10.55 8.17 9.97
C SER A 32 9.99 8.61 11.33
N LYS A 33 8.93 7.94 11.82
CA LYS A 33 8.35 8.21 13.15
C LYS A 33 9.39 8.09 14.28
N GLU A 34 10.23 7.07 14.22
CA GLU A 34 11.28 6.81 15.21
C GLU A 34 12.59 7.57 14.91
N ARG A 35 12.64 8.37 13.84
CA ARG A 35 13.84 9.05 13.33
C ARG A 35 15.00 8.08 13.09
N ASP A 36 14.67 6.89 12.63
CA ASP A 36 15.62 5.81 12.43
C ASP A 36 16.46 6.07 11.16
N PRO A 37 17.80 6.17 11.26
CA PRO A 37 18.65 6.44 10.10
C PRO A 37 18.61 5.32 9.06
N TYR A 38 18.13 4.13 9.42
CA TYR A 38 17.94 3.04 8.47
C TYR A 38 16.92 3.38 7.37
N LEU A 39 16.12 4.45 7.53
CA LEU A 39 15.28 4.99 6.46
C LEU A 39 16.05 5.22 5.16
N GLU A 40 17.31 5.68 5.23
CA GLU A 40 18.13 5.90 4.03
C GLU A 40 18.40 4.60 3.26
N VAL A 41 18.69 3.51 3.98
CA VAL A 41 18.89 2.19 3.38
C VAL A 41 17.55 1.60 2.93
N TRP A 42 16.49 1.88 3.68
CA TRP A 42 15.14 1.44 3.38
C TRP A 42 14.68 1.96 2.02
N GLU A 43 15.04 3.18 1.62
CA GLU A 43 14.70 3.77 0.32
C GLU A 43 15.31 3.03 -0.87
N ILE A 44 16.49 2.43 -0.70
CA ILE A 44 17.19 1.71 -1.78
C ILE A 44 16.34 0.54 -2.28
N ASP A 45 16.23 0.43 -3.61
CA ASP A 45 15.59 -0.69 -4.29
C ASP A 45 16.62 -1.81 -4.55
N PHE A 46 16.50 -2.92 -3.81
CA PHE A 46 17.37 -4.09 -3.98
C PHE A 46 16.80 -5.15 -4.93
N THR A 47 15.77 -4.83 -5.73
CA THR A 47 15.31 -5.73 -6.81
C THR A 47 16.37 -5.90 -7.90
N THR A 48 17.15 -4.87 -8.18
CA THR A 48 18.21 -4.91 -9.19
C THR A 48 19.47 -5.63 -8.69
N ARG A 49 20.11 -6.43 -9.55
CA ARG A 49 21.39 -7.08 -9.23
C ARG A 49 22.47 -6.06 -8.87
N ARG A 50 22.55 -4.97 -9.65
CA ARG A 50 23.51 -3.87 -9.44
C ARG A 50 23.46 -3.33 -8.02
N ASN A 51 22.28 -3.04 -7.48
CA ASN A 51 22.14 -2.51 -6.13
C ASN A 51 22.47 -3.56 -5.06
N ARG A 52 22.13 -4.83 -5.28
CA ARG A 52 22.53 -5.91 -4.35
C ARG A 52 24.04 -6.06 -4.26
N GLU A 53 24.75 -6.00 -5.38
CA GLU A 53 26.21 -6.14 -5.41
C GLU A 53 26.92 -4.89 -4.84
N SER A 54 26.50 -3.70 -5.26
CA SER A 54 27.19 -2.46 -4.87
C SER A 54 26.79 -1.92 -3.49
N LEU A 55 25.55 -2.10 -3.07
CA LEU A 55 24.99 -1.50 -1.85
C LEU A 55 24.53 -2.55 -0.83
N GLY A 56 24.62 -3.84 -1.13
CA GLY A 56 24.17 -4.91 -0.25
C GLY A 56 24.85 -4.91 1.12
N HIS A 57 26.10 -4.45 1.19
CA HIS A 57 26.85 -4.28 2.45
C HIS A 57 26.22 -3.26 3.41
N ARG A 58 25.38 -2.35 2.92
CA ARG A 58 24.66 -1.38 3.77
C ARG A 58 23.42 -1.99 4.44
N ARG A 59 23.00 -3.20 4.02
CA ARG A 59 21.79 -3.84 4.55
C ARG A 59 22.05 -4.46 5.92
N ASN A 60 21.15 -4.17 6.85
CA ASN A 60 20.98 -4.90 8.08
C ASN A 60 19.74 -5.80 7.96
N VAL A 61 19.96 -7.09 7.67
CA VAL A 61 18.88 -8.07 7.46
C VAL A 61 18.05 -8.29 8.72
N GLY A 62 18.64 -8.18 9.91
CA GLY A 62 17.92 -8.26 11.19
C GLY A 62 16.93 -7.12 11.33
N LYS A 63 17.38 -5.89 11.10
CA LYS A 63 16.53 -4.69 11.11
C LYS A 63 15.42 -4.75 10.06
N GLU A 64 15.73 -5.17 8.84
CA GLU A 64 14.72 -5.34 7.78
C GLU A 64 13.63 -6.33 8.17
N ARG A 65 14.01 -7.44 8.83
CA ARG A 65 13.06 -8.42 9.35
C ARG A 65 12.14 -7.82 10.41
N GLU A 66 12.70 -7.12 11.40
CA GLU A 66 11.91 -6.45 12.44
C GLU A 66 10.87 -5.50 11.84
N VAL A 67 11.28 -4.67 10.89
CA VAL A 67 10.38 -3.71 10.22
C VAL A 67 9.31 -4.43 9.39
N GLU A 68 9.67 -5.47 8.62
CA GLU A 68 8.72 -6.23 7.80
C GLU A 68 7.73 -7.07 8.62
N ASP A 69 8.16 -7.57 9.79
CA ASP A 69 7.30 -8.27 10.74
C ASP A 69 6.28 -7.30 11.33
N GLU A 70 6.71 -6.08 11.70
CA GLU A 70 5.80 -5.03 12.18
C GLU A 70 4.82 -4.56 11.09
N ILE A 71 5.28 -4.37 9.85
CA ILE A 71 4.40 -4.09 8.70
C ILE A 71 3.36 -5.20 8.55
N THR A 72 3.78 -6.47 8.62
CA THR A 72 2.88 -7.62 8.52
C THR A 72 1.85 -7.63 9.64
N ARG A 73 2.27 -7.35 10.88
CA ARG A 73 1.37 -7.24 12.03
C ARG A 73 0.33 -6.14 11.83
N ILE A 74 0.74 -4.97 11.35
CA ILE A 74 -0.15 -3.85 11.04
C ILE A 74 -1.17 -4.24 9.97
N LEU A 75 -0.70 -4.79 8.84
CA LEU A 75 -1.58 -5.20 7.73
C LEU A 75 -2.60 -6.26 8.16
N ARG A 76 -2.24 -7.16 9.08
CA ARG A 76 -3.15 -8.21 9.56
C ARG A 76 -4.14 -7.75 10.62
N THR A 77 -3.80 -6.73 11.41
CA THR A 77 -4.59 -6.33 12.59
C THR A 77 -5.33 -5.01 12.44
N ARG A 78 -4.91 -4.15 11.51
CA ARG A 78 -5.45 -2.79 11.35
C ARG A 78 -6.05 -2.51 9.98
N PHE A 79 -5.92 -3.43 9.02
CA PHE A 79 -6.43 -3.24 7.66
C PHE A 79 -7.55 -4.22 7.35
N SER A 80 -8.50 -3.74 6.56
CA SER A 80 -9.48 -4.55 5.85
C SER A 80 -9.26 -4.36 4.35
N PHE A 81 -9.32 -5.44 3.59
CA PHE A 81 -9.15 -5.40 2.15
C PHE A 81 -10.50 -5.56 1.47
N ARG A 82 -10.74 -4.70 0.47
CA ARG A 82 -11.85 -4.79 -0.47
C ARG A 82 -11.25 -4.70 -1.86
N PHE A 83 -11.89 -5.36 -2.82
CA PHE A 83 -11.51 -5.26 -4.22
C PHE A 83 -12.78 -5.13 -5.05
N VAL A 84 -12.63 -4.55 -6.23
CA VAL A 84 -13.65 -4.47 -7.27
C VAL A 84 -13.01 -5.04 -8.53
N GLU A 85 -13.64 -6.04 -9.14
CA GLU A 85 -13.15 -6.65 -10.37
C GLU A 85 -13.46 -5.74 -11.56
N ILE A 86 -12.41 -5.37 -12.28
CA ILE A 86 -12.46 -4.64 -13.54
C ILE A 86 -11.59 -5.44 -14.51
N GLU A 87 -12.22 -6.07 -15.51
CA GLU A 87 -11.58 -7.09 -16.36
C GLU A 87 -10.51 -6.49 -17.29
N GLU A 88 -10.82 -5.36 -17.92
CA GLU A 88 -9.91 -4.72 -18.88
C GLU A 88 -8.94 -3.78 -18.16
N GLU A 89 -7.65 -3.92 -18.45
CA GLU A 89 -6.60 -3.12 -17.83
C GLU A 89 -6.80 -1.62 -18.12
N GLU A 90 -7.15 -1.26 -19.35
CA GLU A 90 -7.37 0.11 -19.80
C GLU A 90 -8.59 0.76 -19.13
N ARG A 91 -9.59 -0.03 -18.76
CA ARG A 91 -10.74 0.45 -17.97
C ARG A 91 -10.39 0.63 -16.50
N ARG A 92 -9.40 -0.12 -16.00
CA ARG A 92 -8.92 -0.05 -14.62
C ARG A 92 -7.92 1.09 -14.45
N MET A 93 -6.91 1.14 -15.30
CA MET A 93 -5.76 2.06 -15.26
C MET A 93 -5.56 2.72 -16.63
N GLY A 94 -4.94 3.90 -16.65
CA GLY A 94 -4.67 4.65 -17.88
C GLY A 94 -5.35 6.02 -17.89
N PRO A 95 -5.28 6.76 -19.02
CA PRO A 95 -5.83 8.11 -19.13
C PRO A 95 -7.34 8.18 -18.84
N ASP A 96 -8.08 7.18 -19.33
CA ASP A 96 -9.54 7.04 -19.22
C ASP A 96 -9.96 5.94 -18.23
N GLY A 97 -9.01 5.40 -17.47
CA GLY A 97 -9.24 4.33 -16.50
C GLY A 97 -9.83 4.85 -15.19
N LEU A 98 -10.60 4.00 -14.50
CA LEU A 98 -11.31 4.36 -13.27
C LEU A 98 -10.39 4.64 -12.07
N GLU A 99 -9.15 4.14 -12.03
CA GLU A 99 -8.20 4.35 -10.93
C GLU A 99 -7.98 5.85 -10.66
N ARG A 100 -7.72 6.63 -11.71
CA ARG A 100 -7.38 8.04 -11.63
C ARG A 100 -8.47 8.87 -10.93
N PRO A 101 -9.72 8.86 -11.42
CA PRO A 101 -10.79 9.64 -10.81
C PRO A 101 -11.19 9.10 -9.44
N LEU A 102 -11.16 7.78 -9.20
CA LEU A 102 -11.51 7.21 -7.89
C LEU A 102 -10.52 7.64 -6.80
N ILE A 103 -9.22 7.65 -7.08
CA ILE A 103 -8.20 8.19 -6.16
C ILE A 103 -8.44 9.68 -5.94
N GLY A 104 -8.69 10.44 -7.03
CA GLY A 104 -8.99 11.86 -6.96
C GLY A 104 -10.16 12.18 -6.04
N ALA A 105 -11.25 11.41 -6.14
CA ALA A 105 -12.43 11.58 -5.30
C ALA A 105 -12.15 11.38 -3.80
N LEU A 106 -11.35 10.36 -3.46
CA LEU A 106 -10.96 10.11 -2.07
C LEU A 106 -10.01 11.19 -1.54
N ALA A 107 -9.03 11.58 -2.34
CA ALA A 107 -8.04 12.60 -1.97
C ALA A 107 -8.68 13.98 -1.77
N SER A 108 -9.75 14.29 -2.51
CA SER A 108 -10.47 15.55 -2.41
C SER A 108 -11.70 15.51 -1.50
N CYS A 109 -12.09 14.38 -0.87
CA CYS A 109 -13.29 14.41 -0.01
C CYS A 109 -13.01 15.17 1.28
N PRO A 110 -13.77 16.23 1.59
CA PRO A 110 -13.68 16.91 2.90
C PRO A 110 -14.06 16.00 4.06
N CYS A 111 -14.81 14.93 3.75
CA CYS A 111 -15.34 13.95 4.68
C CYS A 111 -14.39 12.77 4.95
N CYS A 112 -13.48 12.45 4.01
CA CYS A 112 -12.64 11.26 4.06
C CYS A 112 -11.29 11.60 4.69
N ALA A 113 -11.31 12.06 5.94
CA ALA A 113 -10.08 12.34 6.67
C ALA A 113 -9.47 11.06 7.26
N SER A 114 -8.15 10.93 7.17
CA SER A 114 -7.42 9.93 7.95
C SER A 114 -7.61 10.18 9.45
N SER A 115 -7.65 9.12 10.26
CA SER A 115 -7.71 9.29 11.71
C SER A 115 -6.49 10.07 12.25
N PRO A 116 -6.63 10.78 13.39
CA PRO A 116 -5.50 11.53 13.97
C PRO A 116 -4.27 10.66 14.27
N GLN A 117 -4.49 9.37 14.59
CA GLN A 117 -3.44 8.39 14.87
C GLN A 117 -3.02 7.59 13.64
N TRP A 118 -3.42 8.01 12.43
CA TRP A 118 -3.05 7.33 11.20
C TRP A 118 -1.54 7.40 10.99
N LEU A 119 -0.91 6.22 10.87
CA LEU A 119 0.54 6.07 10.75
C LEU A 119 1.13 6.85 9.58
N GLY A 120 0.38 6.99 8.47
CA GLY A 120 0.85 7.68 7.27
C GLY A 120 1.23 9.15 7.47
N ARG A 121 0.73 9.79 8.54
CA ARG A 121 1.13 11.17 8.94
C ARG A 121 2.62 11.31 9.26
N HIS A 122 3.29 10.20 9.59
CA HIS A 122 4.73 10.18 9.84
C HIS A 122 5.55 9.80 8.60
N SER A 123 4.93 9.63 7.43
CA SER A 123 5.66 9.29 6.21
C SER A 123 6.70 10.36 5.88
N SER A 124 7.88 9.94 5.45
CA SER A 124 8.90 10.82 4.86
C SER A 124 8.52 11.34 3.46
N VAL A 125 7.38 10.90 2.91
CA VAL A 125 6.86 11.36 1.63
C VAL A 125 5.70 12.32 1.89
N ASP A 126 5.91 13.61 1.66
CA ASP A 126 4.94 14.67 1.95
C ASP A 126 3.55 14.41 1.35
N LYS A 127 3.51 13.92 0.10
CA LYS A 127 2.26 13.57 -0.58
C LYS A 127 1.42 12.56 0.21
N ILE A 128 2.06 11.59 0.88
CA ILE A 128 1.37 10.60 1.72
C ILE A 128 0.95 11.23 3.04
N ALA A 129 1.85 11.95 3.70
CA ALA A 129 1.58 12.56 5.00
C ALA A 129 0.43 13.57 4.95
N GLN A 130 0.30 14.31 3.85
CA GLN A 130 -0.70 15.36 3.67
C GLN A 130 -2.02 14.85 3.08
N SER A 131 -2.00 13.85 2.18
CA SER A 131 -3.22 13.42 1.48
C SER A 131 -4.14 12.51 2.30
N GLY A 132 -3.65 11.89 3.37
CA GLY A 132 -4.43 10.87 4.08
C GLY A 132 -4.45 9.50 3.37
N LEU A 133 -3.71 9.34 2.27
CA LEU A 133 -3.68 8.14 1.44
C LEU A 133 -2.26 7.56 1.33
N TRP A 134 -2.16 6.24 1.18
CA TRP A 134 -0.89 5.54 0.96
C TRP A 134 -0.41 5.60 -0.51
N LEU A 135 -0.92 6.55 -1.29
CA LEU A 135 -0.66 6.74 -2.71
C LEU A 135 0.01 8.09 -2.94
N VAL A 136 0.78 8.21 -4.03
CA VAL A 136 1.43 9.47 -4.45
C VAL A 136 0.95 9.94 -5.82
N GLN A 137 0.33 9.04 -6.57
CA GLN A 137 -0.19 9.29 -7.90
C GLN A 137 -1.65 9.70 -7.81
N HIS A 138 -2.10 10.51 -8.77
CA HIS A 138 -3.50 10.86 -8.99
C HIS A 138 -4.24 11.61 -7.87
N LEU A 139 -3.55 11.99 -6.80
CA LEU A 139 -4.11 12.73 -5.64
C LEU A 139 -4.80 14.05 -6.00
N SER A 140 -4.46 14.66 -7.14
CA SER A 140 -5.04 15.92 -7.64
C SER A 140 -5.94 15.72 -8.87
N SER A 141 -6.32 14.48 -9.18
CA SER A 141 -7.20 14.21 -10.31
C SER A 141 -8.64 14.61 -9.99
N PRO A 142 -9.43 15.03 -10.99
CA PRO A 142 -10.85 15.28 -10.79
C PRO A 142 -11.59 14.03 -10.28
N PRO A 143 -12.64 14.18 -9.46
CA PRO A 143 -13.50 13.06 -9.08
C PRO A 143 -14.23 12.47 -10.30
N PRO A 144 -14.74 11.22 -10.23
CA PRO A 144 -15.41 10.58 -11.36
C PRO A 144 -16.67 11.33 -11.73
N GLY A 145 -16.92 11.51 -13.01
CA GLY A 145 -18.17 11.98 -13.60
C GLY A 145 -19.29 10.94 -13.51
N VAL A 146 -20.44 11.26 -14.12
CA VAL A 146 -21.65 10.40 -14.04
C VAL A 146 -21.41 9.02 -14.65
N ALA A 147 -20.78 8.95 -15.82
CA ALA A 147 -20.51 7.69 -16.51
C ALA A 147 -19.54 6.80 -15.72
N GLU A 148 -18.45 7.37 -15.21
CA GLU A 148 -17.45 6.65 -14.42
C GLU A 148 -18.04 6.13 -13.11
N ARG A 149 -18.87 6.93 -12.42
CA ARG A 149 -19.58 6.48 -11.22
C ARG A 149 -20.52 5.31 -11.52
N ARG A 150 -21.29 5.39 -12.62
CA ARG A 150 -22.16 4.29 -13.06
C ARG A 150 -21.35 3.03 -13.35
N ALA A 151 -20.27 3.14 -14.13
CA ALA A 151 -19.40 2.02 -14.47
C ALA A 151 -18.78 1.37 -13.22
N PHE A 152 -18.35 2.18 -12.24
CA PHE A 152 -17.83 1.67 -10.98
C PHE A 152 -18.90 0.97 -10.14
N SER A 153 -20.11 1.53 -10.04
CA SER A 153 -21.24 0.88 -9.35
C SER A 153 -21.58 -0.47 -9.97
N GLU A 154 -21.68 -0.55 -11.29
CA GLU A 154 -21.93 -1.82 -12.00
C GLU A 154 -20.79 -2.83 -11.75
N ALA A 155 -19.54 -2.37 -11.69
CA ALA A 155 -18.41 -3.23 -11.36
C ALA A 155 -18.47 -3.75 -9.92
N VAL A 156 -18.90 -2.92 -8.96
CA VAL A 156 -19.15 -3.32 -7.57
C VAL A 156 -20.23 -4.40 -7.53
N ASP A 157 -21.36 -4.20 -8.22
CA ASP A 157 -22.47 -5.16 -8.24
C ASP A 157 -22.03 -6.50 -8.84
N ARG A 158 -21.32 -6.50 -9.97
CA ARG A 158 -20.76 -7.72 -10.55
C ARG A 158 -19.80 -8.42 -9.60
N THR A 159 -18.94 -7.66 -8.93
CA THR A 159 -18.00 -8.22 -7.94
C THR A 159 -18.75 -8.86 -6.77
N LEU A 160 -19.80 -8.22 -6.27
CA LEU A 160 -20.63 -8.75 -5.20
C LEU A 160 -21.43 -9.98 -5.64
N LEU A 161 -21.96 -10.02 -6.87
CA LEU A 161 -22.65 -11.20 -7.39
C LEU A 161 -21.69 -12.41 -7.51
N LYS A 162 -20.44 -12.17 -7.91
CA LYS A 162 -19.44 -13.23 -8.13
C LYS A 162 -18.75 -13.69 -6.86
N PHE A 163 -18.44 -12.76 -5.95
CA PHE A 163 -17.60 -13.01 -4.77
C PHE A 163 -18.26 -12.69 -3.44
N GLY A 164 -19.42 -12.02 -3.45
CA GLY A 164 -20.18 -11.70 -2.25
C GLY A 164 -20.82 -12.96 -1.68
N LYS A 165 -20.13 -13.61 -0.74
CA LYS A 165 -20.78 -14.58 0.13
C LYS A 165 -21.81 -13.84 0.99
N THR A 166 -23.06 -14.31 1.02
CA THR A 166 -24.01 -14.02 2.09
C THR A 166 -23.29 -14.28 3.41
N ARG A 167 -23.17 -13.27 4.28
CA ARG A 167 -22.81 -13.54 5.66
C ARG A 167 -23.96 -14.37 6.23
N GLU A 168 -23.83 -15.69 6.27
CA GLU A 168 -24.63 -16.47 7.20
C GLU A 168 -24.36 -15.88 8.59
N ALA A 169 -25.44 -15.45 9.22
CA ALA A 169 -25.45 -15.01 10.60
C ALA A 169 -25.07 -16.20 11.49
N GLY A 170 -23.77 -16.40 11.66
CA GLY A 170 -23.19 -17.40 12.56
C GLY A 170 -22.96 -16.78 13.94
N LYS A 171 -23.86 -17.14 14.85
CA LYS A 171 -23.84 -17.05 16.33
C LYS A 171 -22.50 -16.74 17.00
#